data_AF-C8WVR1-F1
#
_entry.id   AF-C8WVR1-F1
#
_cell.length_a   1.000
_cell.length_b   1.000
_cell.length_c   1.000
_cell.angle_alpha   90.00
_cell.angle_beta   90.00
_cell.angle_gamma   90.00
#
_symmetry.space_group_name_H-M   'P 1'
#
loop_
_entity.id
_entity.type
_entity.pdbx_description
1 polymer ?
#
loop_
_entity_poly.entity_id
_entity_poly.type
_entity_poly.pdbx_seq_one_letter_code
_entity_poly.pdbx_strand_id
1 'polypeptide(L)'
;MGAYDFYEQERRLEARAAGRFAMRTLSELTGRVVPQGILNQLAKMVWRETNAFLEDGAVEPSLRFVESDIVPAVLRRIEMLGSKSKTAQFANEHPDETKVAVMALAERAMSLQKISRGCFFDIGFAVATIRYELDRELYGLVVPAVKAVMAKVSNVDEETVLVVLREEISRVLRERIEARMWTLANLDDGQHRVAQ
;
A
#
# COMPACT_ATOMS: atom_id res chain seq x y z
N MET A 1 -9.59 20.17 -20.06
CA MET A 1 -9.12 18.77 -20.17
C MET A 1 -10.36 17.90 -20.01
N GLY A 2 -10.70 17.07 -20.98
CA GLY A 2 -11.93 16.28 -20.93
C GLY A 2 -11.82 15.13 -19.93
N ALA A 3 -12.95 14.56 -19.50
CA ALA A 3 -12.97 13.39 -18.62
C ALA A 3 -12.17 12.21 -19.22
N TYR A 4 -12.21 12.03 -20.54
CA TYR A 4 -11.47 10.99 -21.26
C TYR A 4 -9.93 11.11 -21.08
N ASP A 5 -9.37 12.31 -21.27
CA ASP A 5 -7.93 12.56 -21.12
C ASP A 5 -7.46 12.31 -19.68
N PHE A 6 -8.31 12.64 -18.70
CA PHE A 6 -8.06 12.38 -17.29
C PHE A 6 -7.93 10.87 -17.02
N TYR A 7 -8.89 10.06 -17.46
CA TYR A 7 -8.87 8.61 -17.22
C TYR A 7 -7.74 7.89 -17.94
N GLU A 8 -7.34 8.35 -19.12
CA GLU A 8 -6.23 7.75 -19.86
C GLU A 8 -4.88 8.03 -19.17
N GLN A 9 -4.67 9.27 -18.71
CA GLN A 9 -3.48 9.61 -17.95
C GLN A 9 -3.41 8.83 -16.63
N GLU A 10 -4.53 8.74 -15.92
CA GLU A 10 -4.61 8.00 -14.66
C GLU A 10 -4.25 6.51 -14.87
N ARG A 11 -4.82 5.86 -15.89
CA ARG A 11 -4.49 4.47 -16.23
C ARG A 11 -3.01 4.23 -16.52
N ARG A 12 -2.34 5.16 -17.20
CA ARG A 12 -0.89 5.05 -17.47
C ARG A 12 -0.08 5.12 -16.18
N LEU A 13 -0.47 5.99 -15.24
CA LEU A 13 0.18 6.11 -13.94
C LEU A 13 -0.06 4.85 -13.09
N GLU A 14 -1.29 4.33 -13.10
CA GLU A 14 -1.67 3.10 -12.40
C GLU A 14 -0.90 1.89 -12.93
N ALA A 15 -0.78 1.72 -14.24
CA ALA A 15 -0.01 0.64 -14.84
C ALA A 15 1.47 0.70 -14.43
N ARG A 16 2.05 1.90 -14.37
CA ARG A 16 3.44 2.11 -13.92
C ARG A 16 3.61 1.76 -12.44
N ALA A 17 2.69 2.20 -11.58
CA ALA A 17 2.70 1.89 -10.16
C ALA A 17 2.49 0.40 -9.88
N ALA A 18 1.53 -0.24 -10.56
CA ALA A 18 1.28 -1.66 -10.49
C ALA A 18 2.52 -2.49 -10.86
N GLY A 19 3.23 -2.10 -11.93
CA GLY A 19 4.48 -2.74 -12.33
C GLY A 19 5.56 -2.70 -11.24
N ARG A 20 5.66 -1.59 -10.48
CA ARG A 20 6.57 -1.49 -9.34
C ARG A 20 6.13 -2.36 -8.17
N PHE A 21 4.88 -2.24 -7.75
CA PHE A 21 4.32 -2.95 -6.61
C PHE A 21 4.33 -4.47 -6.77
N ALA A 22 4.15 -4.96 -8.01
CA ALA A 22 4.15 -6.39 -8.30
C ALA A 22 5.54 -7.04 -8.24
N MET A 23 6.61 -6.27 -8.51
CA MET A 23 7.93 -6.82 -8.82
C MET A 23 8.98 -6.56 -7.73
N ARG A 24 8.82 -5.52 -6.90
CA ARG A 24 9.86 -5.09 -5.95
C ARG A 24 9.25 -4.67 -4.61
N THR A 25 9.91 -5.05 -3.53
CA THR A 25 9.65 -4.53 -2.18
C THR A 25 10.09 -3.07 -2.07
N LEU A 26 9.60 -2.33 -1.06
CA LEU A 26 10.05 -0.96 -0.81
C LEU A 26 11.57 -0.86 -0.64
N SER A 27 12.15 -1.84 0.07
CA SER A 27 13.60 -1.92 0.28
C SER A 27 14.35 -2.13 -1.04
N GLU A 28 13.81 -2.93 -1.96
CA GLU A 28 14.43 -3.14 -3.29
C GLU A 28 14.28 -1.92 -4.20
N LEU A 29 13.18 -1.17 -4.08
CA LEU A 29 12.98 0.09 -4.82
C LEU A 29 13.98 1.17 -4.39
N THR A 30 14.43 1.12 -3.14
CA THR A 30 15.39 2.08 -2.58
C THR A 30 16.84 1.56 -2.57
N GLY A 31 17.14 0.54 -3.38
CA GLY A 31 18.49 -0.05 -3.47
C GLY A 31 18.98 -0.67 -2.15
N ARG A 32 18.08 -0.92 -1.19
CA ARG A 32 18.36 -1.36 0.18
C ARG A 32 19.21 -0.38 1.00
N VAL A 33 19.30 0.88 0.54
CA VAL A 33 20.07 1.94 1.20
C VAL A 33 19.29 2.54 2.37
N VAL A 34 17.97 2.68 2.22
CA VAL A 34 17.13 3.35 3.22
C VAL A 34 16.82 2.40 4.38
N PRO A 35 17.24 2.70 5.63
CA PRO A 35 16.97 1.84 6.77
C PRO A 35 15.48 1.72 7.06
N GLN A 36 15.04 0.56 7.56
CA GLN A 36 13.63 0.29 7.86
C GLN A 36 13.01 1.32 8.82
N GLY A 37 13.77 1.78 9.82
CA GLY A 37 13.30 2.81 10.75
C GLY A 37 13.02 4.15 10.08
N ILE A 38 13.81 4.51 9.05
CA ILE A 38 13.59 5.70 8.24
C ILE A 38 12.39 5.50 7.31
N LEU A 39 12.29 4.36 6.62
CA LEU A 39 11.13 4.02 5.79
C LEU A 39 9.81 4.11 6.58
N ASN A 40 9.78 3.60 7.81
CA ASN A 40 8.61 3.66 8.68
C ASN A 40 8.23 5.11 9.02
N GLN A 41 9.21 6.00 9.22
CA GLN A 41 8.92 7.41 9.46
C GLN A 41 8.44 8.13 8.19
N LEU A 42 9.10 7.90 7.05
CA LEU A 42 8.65 8.44 5.77
C LEU A 42 7.22 8.02 5.48
N ALA A 43 6.86 6.75 5.72
CA ALA A 43 5.50 6.25 5.52
C ALA A 43 4.46 7.00 6.38
N LYS A 44 4.78 7.28 7.65
CA LYS A 44 3.89 8.07 8.54
C LYS A 44 3.70 9.50 8.04
N MET A 45 4.78 10.14 7.59
CA MET A 45 4.73 11.50 7.06
C MET A 45 3.92 11.54 5.76
N VAL A 46 4.21 10.65 4.82
CA VAL A 46 3.48 10.51 3.57
C VAL A 46 1.98 10.29 3.80
N TRP A 47 1.62 9.38 4.70
CA TRP A 47 0.21 9.11 5.01
C TRP A 47 -0.50 10.36 5.52
N ARG A 48 0.13 11.11 6.42
CA ARG A 48 -0.40 12.36 6.96
C ARG A 48 -0.60 13.41 5.87
N GLU A 49 0.42 13.66 5.04
CA GLU A 49 0.33 14.68 3.98
C GLU A 49 -0.69 14.27 2.90
N THR A 50 -0.79 12.99 2.58
CA THR A 50 -1.81 12.48 1.64
C THR A 50 -3.22 12.73 2.17
N ASN A 51 -3.49 12.41 3.45
CA ASN A 51 -4.81 12.64 4.02
C ASN A 51 -5.14 14.13 4.13
N ALA A 52 -4.18 14.95 4.59
CA ALA A 52 -4.37 16.40 4.67
C ALA A 52 -4.71 16.99 3.29
N PHE A 53 -4.00 16.60 2.23
CA PHE A 53 -4.29 17.04 0.86
C PHE A 53 -5.72 16.67 0.41
N LEU A 54 -6.17 15.45 0.73
CA LEU A 54 -7.50 14.99 0.35
C LEU A 54 -8.63 15.61 1.20
N GLU A 55 -8.34 15.99 2.44
CA GLU A 55 -9.28 16.64 3.36
C GLU A 55 -9.44 18.14 3.05
N ASP A 56 -8.34 18.85 2.75
CA ASP A 56 -8.35 20.30 2.51
C ASP A 56 -9.02 20.69 1.17
N GLY A 57 -9.11 19.78 0.20
CA GLY A 57 -9.50 20.13 -1.17
C GLY A 57 -10.75 19.48 -1.77
N ALA A 58 -11.42 18.56 -1.06
CA ALA A 58 -12.48 17.71 -1.64
C ALA A 58 -12.09 17.09 -3.01
N VAL A 59 -10.79 16.83 -3.20
CA VAL A 59 -10.23 16.36 -4.47
C VAL A 59 -10.35 14.85 -4.53
N GLU A 60 -10.79 14.32 -5.67
CA GLU A 60 -10.76 12.88 -5.91
C GLU A 60 -9.30 12.38 -5.85
N PRO A 61 -9.00 11.33 -5.07
CA PRO A 61 -7.65 10.78 -5.02
C PRO A 61 -7.13 10.40 -6.41
N SER A 62 -5.95 10.92 -6.78
CA SER A 62 -5.31 10.67 -8.07
C SER A 62 -3.80 10.62 -7.96
N LEU A 63 -3.19 9.69 -8.70
CA LEU A 63 -1.72 9.55 -8.76
C LEU A 63 -1.03 10.76 -9.38
N ARG A 64 -1.75 11.62 -10.10
CA ARG A 64 -1.21 12.84 -10.73
C ARG A 64 -0.65 13.83 -9.71
N PHE A 65 -1.25 13.88 -8.52
CA PHE A 65 -0.85 14.82 -7.46
C PHE A 65 0.36 14.32 -6.65
N VAL A 66 0.78 13.07 -6.84
CA VAL A 66 1.84 12.49 -6.03
C VAL A 66 3.15 13.25 -6.21
N GLU A 67 3.57 13.45 -7.45
CA GLU A 67 4.85 14.11 -7.73
C GLU A 67 4.79 15.63 -7.53
N SER A 68 3.66 16.26 -7.87
CA SER A 68 3.52 17.73 -7.83
C SER A 68 3.20 18.28 -6.43
N ASP A 69 2.45 17.54 -5.61
CA ASP A 69 1.86 18.07 -4.38
C ASP A 69 2.34 17.30 -3.15
N ILE A 70 2.18 15.97 -3.16
CA ILE A 70 2.45 15.14 -1.98
C ILE A 70 3.96 15.02 -1.70
N VAL A 71 4.76 14.65 -2.71
CA VAL A 71 6.22 14.47 -2.54
C VAL A 71 6.87 15.77 -2.03
N PRO A 72 6.64 16.96 -2.63
CA PRO A 72 7.23 18.20 -2.14
C PRO A 72 6.77 18.58 -0.72
N ALA A 73 5.50 18.32 -0.36
CA ALA A 73 5.00 18.57 0.99
C ALA A 73 5.73 17.71 2.03
N VAL A 74 5.93 16.43 1.75
CA VAL A 74 6.66 15.52 2.63
C VAL A 74 8.13 15.94 2.76
N LEU A 75 8.80 16.26 1.65
CA LEU A 75 10.21 16.67 1.66
C LEU A 75 10.42 17.95 2.50
N ARG A 76 9.57 18.98 2.31
CA ARG A 76 9.57 20.17 3.16
C ARG A 76 9.39 19.82 4.64
N ARG A 77 8.50 18.85 4.93
CA ARG A 77 8.26 18.44 6.31
C ARG A 77 9.47 17.71 6.93
N ILE A 78 10.25 16.99 6.13
CA ILE A 78 11.50 16.36 6.58
C ILE A 78 12.53 17.43 6.94
N GLU A 79 12.68 18.46 6.10
CA GLU A 79 13.58 19.60 6.37
C GLU A 79 13.22 20.29 7.69
N MET A 80 11.93 20.43 7.98
CA MET A 80 11.43 21.04 9.22
C MET A 80 11.66 20.20 10.49
N LEU A 81 12.01 18.91 10.39
CA LEU A 81 12.34 18.09 11.57
C LEU A 81 13.64 18.54 12.25
N GLY A 82 14.48 19.31 11.55
CA GLY A 82 15.74 19.84 12.06
C GLY A 82 16.87 18.81 12.12
N SER A 83 18.09 19.31 12.33
CA SER A 83 19.35 18.55 12.20
C SER A 83 19.58 17.44 13.23
N LYS A 84 18.73 17.32 14.26
CA LYS A 84 18.77 16.24 15.26
C LYS A 84 17.99 14.99 14.83
N SER A 85 17.15 15.10 13.80
CA SER A 85 16.36 13.98 13.29
C SER A 85 17.23 13.09 12.41
N LYS A 86 17.33 11.80 12.75
CA LYS A 86 17.99 10.79 11.90
C LYS A 86 17.38 10.72 10.51
N THR A 87 16.07 10.98 10.40
CA THR A 87 15.36 11.05 9.11
C THR A 87 15.81 12.26 8.28
N ALA A 88 15.96 13.42 8.91
CA ALA A 88 16.42 14.62 8.20
C ALA A 88 17.91 14.53 7.81
N GLN A 89 18.74 13.97 8.69
CA GLN A 89 20.15 13.68 8.40
C GLN A 89 20.25 12.73 7.20
N PHE A 90 19.55 11.60 7.24
CA PHE A 90 19.53 10.64 6.14
C PHE A 90 19.05 11.27 4.83
N ALA A 91 17.98 12.08 4.87
CA ALA A 91 17.45 12.74 3.66
C ALA A 91 18.45 13.72 3.01
N ASN A 92 19.30 14.36 3.81
CA ASN A 92 20.34 15.24 3.30
C ASN A 92 21.53 14.45 2.72
N GLU A 93 21.87 13.30 3.32
CA GLU A 93 22.97 12.44 2.88
C GLU A 93 22.60 11.58 1.65
N HIS A 94 21.32 11.21 1.53
CA HIS A 94 20.77 10.34 0.49
C HIS A 94 19.49 10.94 -0.13
N PRO A 95 19.58 12.08 -0.82
CA PRO A 95 18.41 12.81 -1.33
C PRO A 95 17.65 12.03 -2.40
N ASP A 96 18.35 11.32 -3.29
CA ASP A 96 17.72 10.58 -4.38
C ASP A 96 16.96 9.35 -3.87
N GLU A 97 17.58 8.53 -3.01
CA GLU A 97 16.92 7.37 -2.40
C GLU A 97 15.75 7.79 -1.52
N THR A 98 15.88 8.93 -0.83
CA THR A 98 14.77 9.50 -0.05
C THR A 98 13.62 9.91 -0.95
N LYS A 99 13.88 10.61 -2.06
CA LYS A 99 12.84 11.00 -3.02
C LYS A 99 12.16 9.78 -3.63
N VAL A 100 12.93 8.75 -4.01
CA VAL A 100 12.37 7.48 -4.54
C VAL A 100 11.50 6.79 -3.49
N ALA A 101 11.95 6.72 -2.24
CA ALA A 101 11.18 6.14 -1.14
C ALA A 101 9.86 6.88 -0.91
N VAL A 102 9.92 8.23 -0.82
CA VAL A 102 8.76 9.09 -0.61
C VAL A 102 7.78 8.95 -1.77
N MET A 103 8.26 8.96 -3.02
CA MET A 103 7.41 8.79 -4.21
C MET A 103 6.69 7.44 -4.20
N ALA A 104 7.41 6.32 -3.98
CA ALA A 104 6.79 5.00 -3.93
C ALA A 104 5.77 4.86 -2.78
N LEU A 105 6.08 5.43 -1.61
CA LEU A 105 5.18 5.46 -0.47
C LEU A 105 3.94 6.34 -0.73
N ALA A 106 4.09 7.46 -1.44
CA ALA A 106 3.01 8.39 -1.74
C ALA A 106 2.08 7.86 -2.82
N GLU A 107 2.62 7.24 -3.87
CA GLU A 107 1.82 6.50 -4.84
C GLU A 107 1.01 5.43 -4.14
N ARG A 108 1.62 4.65 -3.25
CA ARG A 108 0.95 3.63 -2.44
C ARG A 108 -0.18 4.23 -1.58
N ALA A 109 0.10 5.29 -0.82
CA ALA A 109 -0.89 5.92 0.05
C ALA A 109 -2.08 6.47 -0.75
N MET A 110 -1.81 7.13 -1.88
CA MET A 110 -2.85 7.65 -2.77
C MET A 110 -3.67 6.50 -3.39
N SER A 111 -3.01 5.41 -3.80
CA SER A 111 -3.68 4.21 -4.34
C SER A 111 -4.66 3.61 -3.33
N LEU A 112 -4.28 3.54 -2.04
CA LEU A 112 -5.17 3.06 -0.99
C LEU A 112 -6.37 3.98 -0.78
N GLN A 113 -6.17 5.29 -0.86
CA GLN A 113 -7.26 6.26 -0.76
C GLN A 113 -8.23 6.13 -1.94
N LYS A 114 -7.73 5.84 -3.15
CA LYS A 114 -8.58 5.54 -4.31
C LYS A 114 -9.46 4.32 -4.07
N ILE A 115 -8.86 3.22 -3.61
CA ILE A 115 -9.57 1.96 -3.35
C ILE A 115 -10.58 2.13 -2.22
N SER A 116 -10.18 2.72 -1.09
CA SER A 116 -11.03 2.84 0.10
C SER A 116 -12.23 3.77 -0.10
N ARG A 117 -12.09 4.78 -0.97
CA ARG A 117 -13.16 5.74 -1.29
C ARG A 117 -14.01 5.33 -2.50
N GLY A 118 -13.72 4.19 -3.13
CA GLY A 118 -14.47 3.71 -4.30
C GLY A 118 -14.33 4.60 -5.54
N CYS A 119 -13.20 5.31 -5.67
CA CYS A 119 -12.91 6.15 -6.83
C CYS A 119 -12.54 5.30 -8.05
N PHE A 120 -12.44 5.89 -9.25
CA PHE A 120 -12.02 5.14 -10.44
C PHE A 120 -10.62 4.54 -10.26
N PHE A 121 -10.46 3.23 -10.49
CA PHE A 121 -9.16 2.55 -10.53
C PHE A 121 -9.20 1.34 -11.47
N ASP A 122 -8.05 0.99 -12.07
CA ASP A 122 -7.88 -0.29 -12.76
C ASP A 122 -7.79 -1.48 -11.77
N ILE A 123 -8.46 -2.59 -12.09
CA ILE A 123 -8.51 -3.80 -11.24
C ILE A 123 -7.11 -4.39 -11.02
N GLY A 124 -6.28 -4.44 -12.05
CA GLY A 124 -4.90 -4.95 -11.95
C GLY A 124 -4.05 -4.11 -11.02
N PHE A 125 -4.26 -2.79 -11.05
CA PHE A 125 -3.65 -1.85 -10.14
C PHE A 125 -4.13 -2.00 -8.69
N ALA A 126 -5.43 -2.21 -8.45
CA ALA A 126 -5.96 -2.48 -7.12
C ALA A 126 -5.37 -3.77 -6.53
N VAL A 127 -5.29 -4.85 -7.31
CA VAL A 127 -4.68 -6.12 -6.90
C VAL A 127 -3.19 -5.93 -6.56
N ALA A 128 -2.44 -5.18 -7.37
CA ALA A 128 -1.02 -4.91 -7.11
C ALA A 128 -0.81 -4.02 -5.87
N THR A 129 -1.70 -3.07 -5.61
CA THR A 129 -1.67 -2.22 -4.41
C THR A 129 -1.97 -3.03 -3.16
N ILE A 130 -3.04 -3.84 -3.18
CA ILE A 130 -3.41 -4.73 -2.07
C ILE A 130 -2.29 -5.76 -1.81
N ARG A 131 -1.64 -6.28 -2.86
CA ARG A 131 -0.44 -7.13 -2.74
C ARG A 131 0.66 -6.50 -1.93
N TYR A 132 0.87 -5.21 -2.14
CA TYR A 132 1.94 -4.48 -1.52
C TYR A 132 1.64 -4.16 -0.04
N GLU A 133 0.36 -3.99 0.30
CA GLU A 133 -0.09 -3.81 1.69
C GLU A 133 -0.07 -5.08 2.52
N LEU A 134 -0.53 -6.17 1.91
CA LEU A 134 -0.59 -7.45 2.56
C LEU A 134 0.82 -8.03 2.59
N ASP A 135 1.26 -8.50 3.75
CA ASP A 135 2.47 -9.32 3.83
C ASP A 135 2.41 -10.41 2.74
N ARG A 136 3.54 -10.81 2.15
CA ARG A 136 3.60 -11.75 1.00
C ARG A 136 2.73 -12.99 1.24
N GLU A 137 2.60 -13.38 2.51
CA GLU A 137 1.74 -14.44 3.02
C GLU A 137 0.24 -14.13 2.89
N LEU A 138 -0.23 -12.98 3.35
CA LEU A 138 -1.63 -12.54 3.24
C LEU A 138 -2.05 -12.35 1.77
N TYR A 139 -1.15 -11.86 0.91
CA TYR A 139 -1.39 -11.80 -0.53
C TYR A 139 -1.57 -13.19 -1.17
N GLY A 140 -0.71 -14.14 -0.79
CA GLY A 140 -0.79 -15.54 -1.22
C GLY A 140 -2.11 -16.22 -0.84
N LEU A 141 -2.83 -15.66 0.13
CA LEU A 141 -4.14 -16.13 0.57
C LEU A 141 -5.29 -15.38 -0.12
N VAL A 142 -5.19 -14.04 -0.20
CA VAL A 142 -6.27 -13.18 -0.72
C VAL A 142 -6.43 -13.31 -2.24
N VAL A 143 -5.35 -13.42 -3.01
CA VAL A 143 -5.49 -13.48 -4.49
C VAL A 143 -6.12 -14.78 -4.99
N PRO A 144 -5.76 -15.98 -4.49
CA PRO A 144 -6.48 -17.19 -4.86
C PRO A 144 -7.97 -17.12 -4.50
N ALA A 145 -8.32 -16.52 -3.35
CA ALA A 145 -9.70 -16.28 -2.95
C ALA A 145 -10.44 -15.38 -3.95
N VAL A 146 -9.84 -14.23 -4.31
CA VAL A 146 -10.39 -13.31 -5.33
C VAL A 146 -10.58 -14.02 -6.66
N LYS A 147 -9.58 -14.78 -7.15
CA LYS A 147 -9.68 -15.54 -8.40
C LYS A 147 -10.76 -16.62 -8.35
N ALA A 148 -10.89 -17.30 -7.21
CA ALA A 148 -11.92 -18.32 -7.01
C ALA A 148 -13.33 -17.71 -7.00
N VAL A 149 -13.50 -16.51 -6.44
CA VAL A 149 -14.76 -15.76 -6.52
C VAL A 149 -15.02 -15.35 -7.97
N MET A 150 -14.08 -14.65 -8.62
CA MET A 150 -14.24 -14.18 -10.01
C MET A 150 -14.51 -15.31 -11.02
N ALA A 151 -14.05 -16.54 -10.75
CA ALA A 151 -14.37 -17.71 -11.58
C ALA A 151 -15.79 -18.25 -11.38
N LYS A 152 -16.45 -17.93 -10.26
CA LYS A 152 -17.80 -18.40 -9.89
C LYS A 152 -18.88 -17.36 -10.18
N VAL A 153 -18.57 -16.07 -10.04
CA VAL A 153 -19.49 -14.98 -10.36
C VAL A 153 -19.32 -14.58 -11.82
N SER A 154 -20.06 -15.24 -12.71
CA SER A 154 -20.27 -14.83 -14.10
C SER A 154 -21.71 -14.36 -14.27
N ASN A 155 -21.92 -13.20 -14.91
CA ASN A 155 -23.23 -12.57 -15.15
C ASN A 155 -23.99 -12.14 -13.87
N VAL A 156 -23.28 -11.62 -12.88
CA VAL A 156 -23.86 -11.09 -11.63
C VAL A 156 -23.53 -9.61 -11.53
N ASP A 157 -24.42 -8.82 -10.92
CA ASP A 157 -24.20 -7.39 -10.72
C ASP A 157 -23.00 -7.11 -9.81
N GLU A 158 -22.40 -5.93 -9.98
CA GLU A 158 -21.17 -5.54 -9.31
C GLU A 158 -21.29 -5.50 -7.79
N GLU A 159 -22.45 -5.11 -7.25
CA GLU A 159 -22.69 -5.04 -5.81
C GLU A 159 -22.67 -6.43 -5.17
N THR A 160 -23.30 -7.41 -5.83
CA THR A 160 -23.24 -8.82 -5.42
C THR A 160 -21.81 -9.37 -5.48
N VAL A 161 -21.04 -9.04 -6.53
CA VAL A 161 -19.62 -9.46 -6.65
C VAL A 161 -18.79 -8.92 -5.48
N LEU A 162 -19.00 -7.66 -5.10
CA LEU A 162 -18.28 -7.03 -3.99
C LEU A 162 -18.61 -7.65 -2.63
N VAL A 163 -19.88 -8.01 -2.38
CA VAL A 163 -20.29 -8.70 -1.14
C VAL A 163 -19.60 -10.06 -1.04
N VAL A 164 -19.65 -10.86 -2.11
CA VAL A 164 -19.04 -12.21 -2.14
C VAL A 164 -17.52 -12.13 -1.99
N LEU A 165 -16.88 -11.16 -2.65
CA LEU A 165 -15.44 -10.91 -2.48
C LEU A 165 -15.09 -10.58 -1.03
N ARG A 166 -15.87 -9.70 -0.38
CA ARG A 166 -15.63 -9.31 1.01
C ARG A 166 -15.74 -10.48 1.97
N GLU A 167 -16.76 -11.32 1.79
CA GLU A 167 -16.99 -12.51 2.61
C GLU A 167 -15.86 -13.53 2.45
N GLU A 168 -15.47 -13.82 1.21
CA GLU A 168 -14.43 -14.81 0.93
C GLU A 168 -13.06 -14.36 1.44
N ILE A 169 -12.71 -13.08 1.25
CA ILE A 169 -11.48 -12.51 1.79
C ILE A 169 -11.50 -12.59 3.32
N SER A 170 -12.60 -12.19 3.96
CA SER A 170 -12.73 -12.24 5.43
C SER A 170 -12.61 -13.65 5.99
N ARG A 171 -13.20 -14.65 5.30
CA ARG A 171 -13.11 -16.06 5.66
C ARG A 171 -11.67 -16.56 5.64
N VAL A 172 -10.98 -16.36 4.52
CA VAL A 172 -9.60 -16.83 4.34
C VAL A 172 -8.63 -16.17 5.33
N LEU A 173 -8.84 -14.88 5.63
CA LEU A 173 -8.07 -14.19 6.65
C LEU A 173 -8.31 -14.78 8.05
N ARG A 174 -9.56 -15.09 8.41
CA ARG A 174 -9.91 -15.69 9.71
C ARG A 174 -9.30 -17.07 9.88
N GLU A 175 -9.43 -17.95 8.89
CA GLU A 175 -8.84 -19.30 8.91
C GLU A 175 -7.33 -19.24 9.13
N ARG A 176 -6.65 -18.26 8.53
CA ARG A 176 -5.22 -18.08 8.74
C ARG A 176 -4.89 -17.62 10.15
N ILE A 177 -5.63 -16.65 10.69
CA ILE A 177 -5.44 -16.15 12.06
C ILE A 177 -5.64 -17.29 13.06
N GLU A 178 -6.70 -18.09 12.90
CA GLU A 178 -6.99 -19.25 13.75
C GLU A 178 -5.87 -20.30 13.70
N ALA A 179 -5.39 -20.65 12.49
CA ALA A 179 -4.27 -21.57 12.33
C ALA A 179 -2.98 -21.04 12.96
N ARG A 180 -2.72 -19.73 12.86
CA ARG A 180 -1.54 -19.10 13.46
C ARG A 180 -1.65 -19.03 14.98
N MET A 181 -2.82 -18.70 15.52
CA MET A 181 -3.10 -18.73 16.96
C MET A 181 -2.93 -20.12 17.54
N TRP A 182 -3.44 -21.16 16.87
CA TRP A 182 -3.25 -22.55 17.28
C TRP A 182 -1.77 -22.94 17.27
N THR A 183 -1.01 -22.51 16.25
CA THR A 183 0.44 -22.76 16.19
C THR A 183 1.17 -22.08 17.35
N LEU A 184 0.82 -20.83 17.68
CA LEU A 184 1.44 -20.06 18.77
C LEU A 184 1.08 -20.64 20.14
N ALA A 185 -0.17 -21.06 20.36
CA ALA A 185 -0.61 -21.69 21.60
C ALA A 185 0.12 -23.01 21.89
N ASN A 186 0.42 -23.80 20.85
CA ASN A 186 1.15 -25.06 20.99
C ASN A 186 2.68 -24.92 20.96
N LEU A 187 3.20 -23.74 20.61
CA LEU A 187 4.63 -23.42 20.72
C LEU A 187 5.02 -23.07 22.17
N ASP A 188 4.12 -22.45 22.95
CA ASP A 188 4.32 -22.18 24.39
C ASP A 188 4.36 -23.47 25.23
N ASP A 189 3.53 -24.46 24.90
CA ASP A 189 3.54 -25.77 25.57
C ASP A 189 4.82 -26.58 25.29
N GLY A 190 5.47 -26.34 24.15
CA GLY A 190 6.73 -27.00 23.78
C GLY A 190 7.95 -26.46 24.52
N GLN A 191 7.97 -25.17 24.88
CA GLN A 191 9.07 -24.58 25.64
C GLN A 191 9.00 -24.90 27.14
N HIS A 192 7.80 -25.12 27.69
CA HIS A 192 7.64 -25.52 29.10
C HIS A 192 7.96 -27.00 29.40
N ARG A 193 7.96 -27.88 28.39
CA ARG A 193 8.29 -29.31 28.57
C ARG A 193 9.79 -29.65 28.54
N VAL A 194 10.65 -28.70 28.17
CA VAL A 194 12.12 -28.89 28.16
C VAL A 194 12.78 -28.39 29.45
N ALA A 195 12.00 -27.76 30.35
CA ALA A 195 12.48 -27.21 31.62
C ALA A 195 12.07 -28.04 32.86
N GLN A 196 11.66 -29.30 32.69
CA GLN A 196 11.40 -30.25 33.79
C GLN A 196 12.35 -31.44 33.72
#